data_AF-A0A514ZSM3-F1
#
_entry.id   AF-A0A514ZSM3-F1
#
_cell.length_a   1.000
_cell.length_b   1.000
_cell.length_c   1.000
_cell.angle_alpha   90.00
_cell.angle_beta   90.00
_cell.angle_gamma   90.00
#
_symmetry.space_group_name_H-M   'P 1'
#
loop_
_entity.id
_entity.type
_entity.pdbx_description
1 polymer ?
#
loop_
_entity_poly.entity_id
_entity_poly.type
_entity_poly.pdbx_seq_one_letter_code
_entity_poly.pdbx_strand_id
1 'polypeptide(L)'
;MQPKCHSSMAISGFNHPSRAIQNTDWISDPADPTQSYRGQIPKGETVWFQDELFGSGPAWQQVRLADHTLVFINPHHFEPIRQEQLT
;
A
#
# COMPACT_ATOMS: atom_id res chain seq x y z
N MET A 1 -15.86 12.28 -32.56
CA MET A 1 -15.89 11.29 -31.46
C MET A 1 -14.47 11.09 -31.00
N GLN A 2 -14.06 11.76 -29.93
CA GLN A 2 -12.72 11.55 -29.35
C GLN A 2 -12.81 10.40 -28.35
N PRO A 3 -11.83 9.48 -28.31
CA PRO A 3 -11.82 8.47 -27.28
C PRO A 3 -11.72 9.22 -25.94
N LYS A 4 -12.70 9.02 -25.07
CA LYS A 4 -12.50 9.27 -23.64
C LYS A 4 -11.35 8.35 -23.27
N CYS A 5 -10.14 8.91 -23.28
CA CYS A 5 -9.05 8.33 -22.53
C CYS A 5 -9.64 8.07 -21.16
N HIS A 6 -9.82 6.79 -20.82
CA HIS A 6 -9.85 6.41 -19.43
C HIS A 6 -8.55 6.98 -18.90
N SER A 7 -8.65 8.17 -18.31
CA SER A 7 -7.69 8.66 -17.37
C SER A 7 -7.43 7.46 -16.49
N SER A 8 -6.27 6.85 -16.69
CA SER A 8 -5.52 6.22 -15.62
C SER A 8 -5.86 7.09 -14.43
N MET A 9 -6.70 6.58 -13.52
CA MET A 9 -6.82 7.17 -12.21
C MET A 9 -5.40 7.07 -11.72
N ALA A 10 -4.64 8.16 -11.90
CA ALA A 10 -3.44 8.37 -11.15
C ALA A 10 -3.97 8.28 -9.72
N ILE A 11 -3.74 7.13 -9.08
CA ILE A 11 -3.97 6.94 -7.67
C ILE A 11 -2.87 7.80 -7.03
N SER A 12 -3.08 9.11 -7.14
CA SER A 12 -2.14 10.17 -6.85
C SER A 12 -1.99 10.21 -5.35
N GLY A 13 -0.75 10.26 -4.89
CA GLY A 13 -0.43 10.36 -3.47
C GLY A 13 0.26 9.13 -2.89
N PHE A 14 0.37 7.98 -3.58
CA PHE A 14 1.13 6.82 -3.07
C PHE A 14 2.57 6.80 -3.61
N ASN A 15 3.40 7.73 -3.14
CA ASN A 15 4.75 7.94 -3.68
C ASN A 15 5.89 7.42 -2.79
N HIS A 16 5.59 6.87 -1.61
CA HIS A 16 6.60 6.39 -0.67
C HIS A 16 6.74 4.86 -0.73
N PRO A 17 7.73 4.33 -1.46
CA PRO A 17 7.96 2.90 -1.52
C PRO A 17 8.57 2.40 -0.21
N SER A 18 7.98 1.33 0.32
CA SER A 18 8.46 0.61 1.49
C SER A 18 8.41 -0.88 1.23
N ARG A 19 9.36 -1.62 1.81
CA ARG A 19 9.52 -3.05 1.59
C ARG A 19 9.11 -3.84 2.82
N ALA A 20 8.40 -4.96 2.61
CA ALA A 20 8.05 -5.88 3.68
C ALA A 20 9.32 -6.53 4.27
N ILE A 21 9.55 -6.39 5.58
CA ILE A 21 10.71 -7.00 6.27
C ILE A 21 10.45 -8.46 6.70
N GLN A 22 9.18 -8.87 6.66
CA GLN A 22 8.69 -10.22 6.95
C GLN A 22 7.43 -10.50 6.14
N ASN A 23 7.02 -11.76 6.05
CA ASN A 23 5.72 -12.10 5.49
C ASN A 23 4.62 -11.46 6.36
N THR A 24 3.63 -10.83 5.74
CA THR A 24 2.55 -10.16 6.44
C THR A 24 1.25 -10.25 5.66
N ASP A 25 0.13 -10.05 6.33
CA ASP A 25 -1.17 -9.98 5.70
C ASP A 25 -1.54 -8.54 5.36
N TRP A 26 -2.37 -8.38 4.34
CA TRP A 26 -3.17 -7.18 4.08
C TRP A 26 -4.64 -7.50 4.27
N ILE A 27 -5.44 -6.47 4.56
CA ILE A 27 -6.90 -6.56 4.66
C ILE A 27 -7.56 -5.46 3.84
N SER A 28 -8.73 -5.74 3.24
CA SER A 28 -9.45 -4.74 2.43
C SER A 28 -10.18 -3.71 3.29
N ASP A 29 -10.61 -4.08 4.49
CA ASP A 29 -11.34 -3.21 5.40
C ASP A 29 -11.02 -3.58 6.88
N PRO A 30 -10.31 -2.72 7.63
CA PRO A 30 -10.02 -2.94 9.05
C PRO A 30 -11.25 -2.79 9.97
N ALA A 31 -12.32 -2.12 9.53
CA ALA A 31 -13.49 -1.84 10.34
C ALA A 31 -14.54 -2.96 10.30
N ASP A 32 -14.52 -3.82 9.27
CA ASP A 32 -15.41 -4.97 9.15
C ASP A 32 -14.63 -6.31 9.16
N PRO A 33 -14.57 -7.01 10.30
CA PRO A 33 -13.90 -8.31 10.39
C PRO A 33 -14.67 -9.45 9.69
N THR A 34 -15.91 -9.24 9.27
CA THR A 34 -16.77 -10.26 8.66
C THR A 34 -16.80 -10.21 7.13
N GLN A 35 -16.42 -9.07 6.54
CA GLN A 35 -16.37 -8.84 5.09
C GLN A 35 -14.98 -8.44 4.57
N SER A 36 -13.95 -8.54 5.41
CA SER A 36 -12.58 -8.23 4.99
C SER A 36 -12.00 -9.35 4.12
N TYR A 37 -11.73 -9.02 2.86
CA TYR A 37 -10.80 -9.80 2.06
C TYR A 37 -9.41 -9.68 2.65
N ARG A 38 -8.69 -10.80 2.69
CA ARG A 38 -7.32 -10.86 3.18
C ARG A 38 -6.43 -11.51 2.13
N GLY A 39 -5.19 -11.06 2.08
CA GLY A 39 -4.17 -11.70 1.27
C GLY A 39 -2.81 -11.52 1.90
N GLN A 40 -1.81 -12.15 1.28
CA GLN A 40 -0.44 -12.17 1.80
C GLN A 40 0.46 -11.24 0.99
N ILE A 41 1.41 -10.63 1.70
CA ILE A 41 2.54 -9.88 1.18
C ILE A 41 3.80 -10.64 1.62
N PRO A 42 4.50 -11.31 0.69
CA PRO A 42 5.78 -11.92 0.97
C PRO A 42 6.83 -10.91 1.45
N LYS A 43 7.77 -11.36 2.28
CA LYS A 43 8.97 -10.60 2.62
C LYS A 43 9.69 -10.16 1.35
N GLY A 44 10.09 -8.89 1.30
CA GLY A 44 10.80 -8.31 0.16
C GLY A 44 9.89 -7.62 -0.86
N GLU A 45 8.57 -7.85 -0.81
CA GLU A 45 7.61 -7.13 -1.66
C GLU A 45 7.57 -5.65 -1.32
N THR A 46 7.32 -4.84 -2.35
CA THR A 46 7.22 -3.38 -2.22
C THR A 46 5.77 -2.94 -2.26
N VAL A 47 5.41 -2.06 -1.33
CA VAL A 47 4.13 -1.34 -1.31
C VAL A 47 4.41 0.15 -1.31
N TRP A 48 3.42 0.93 -1.71
CA TRP A 48 3.52 2.38 -1.72
C TRP A 48 2.59 2.96 -0.67
N PHE A 49 3.14 3.82 0.18
CA PHE A 49 2.43 4.57 1.22
C PHE A 49 1.98 5.94 0.70
N GLN A 50 0.90 6.48 1.27
CA GLN A 50 0.42 7.83 0.95
C GLN A 50 1.37 8.93 1.45
N ASP A 51 1.47 10.04 0.72
CA ASP A 51 2.26 11.24 1.07
C ASP A 51 1.69 11.96 2.31
N GLU A 52 0.37 11.99 2.45
CA GLU A 52 -0.28 12.51 3.64
C GLU A 52 -0.23 11.44 4.73
N LEU A 53 0.66 11.63 5.70
CA LEU A 53 0.62 10.95 6.99
C LEU A 53 -0.68 11.33 7.69
N PHE A 54 -1.78 10.63 7.41
CA PHE A 54 -3.01 10.80 8.16
C PHE A 54 -2.83 10.21 9.57
N GLY A 55 -2.46 11.12 10.48
CA GLY A 55 -2.66 11.14 11.93
C GLY A 55 -2.75 9.82 12.69
N SER A 56 -1.66 9.46 13.37
CA SER A 56 -1.66 8.94 14.75
C SER A 56 -2.76 7.93 15.14
N GLY A 57 -3.00 6.89 14.33
CA GLY A 57 -3.96 5.82 14.62
C GLY A 57 -3.74 4.58 13.75
N PRO A 58 -4.59 3.55 13.91
CA PRO A 58 -4.39 2.28 14.64
C PRO A 58 -3.45 1.28 13.91
N ALA A 59 -3.49 -0.02 14.27
CA ALA A 59 -2.65 -1.12 13.75
C ALA A 59 -2.59 -1.30 12.21
N TRP A 60 -3.35 -0.52 11.43
CA TRP A 60 -3.53 -0.68 9.99
C TRP A 60 -3.45 0.66 9.24
N GLN A 61 -2.66 0.71 8.17
CA GLN A 61 -2.48 1.88 7.30
C GLN A 61 -2.76 1.51 5.84
N GLN A 62 -3.42 2.40 5.10
CA GLN A 62 -3.74 2.17 3.68
C GLN A 62 -2.48 2.32 2.81
N VAL A 63 -2.27 1.36 1.92
CA VAL A 63 -1.19 1.32 0.93
C VAL A 63 -1.70 0.87 -0.44
N ARG A 64 -0.88 1.10 -1.45
CA ARG A 64 -1.07 0.58 -2.81
C ARG A 64 -0.12 -0.59 -3.05
N LEU A 65 -0.64 -1.69 -3.59
CA LEU A 65 0.14 -2.83 -4.08
C LEU A 65 0.66 -2.58 -5.51
N ALA A 66 1.55 -3.44 -6.00
CA ALA A 66 2.13 -3.32 -7.35
C ALA A 66 1.09 -3.40 -8.48
N ASP A 67 -0.01 -4.13 -8.26
CA ASP A 67 -1.15 -4.28 -9.18
C ASP A 67 -2.13 -3.09 -9.12
N HIS A 68 -1.83 -2.04 -8.34
CA HIS A 68 -2.67 -0.87 -8.07
C HIS A 68 -3.88 -1.13 -7.15
N THR A 69 -3.96 -2.31 -6.52
CA THR A 69 -4.96 -2.58 -5.49
C THR A 69 -4.67 -1.77 -4.22
N LEU A 70 -5.70 -1.14 -3.65
CA LEU A 70 -5.64 -0.44 -2.37
C LEU A 70 -6.03 -1.38 -1.24
N VAL A 71 -5.15 -1.49 -0.24
CA VAL A 71 -5.32 -2.40 0.90
C VAL A 71 -4.83 -1.74 2.18
N PHE A 72 -5.14 -2.33 3.33
CA PHE A 72 -4.62 -1.91 4.62
C PHE A 72 -3.61 -2.94 5.14
N ILE A 73 -2.49 -2.46 5.67
CA ILE A 73 -1.39 -3.28 6.20
C ILE A 73 -0.98 -2.82 7.59
N ASN A 74 -0.27 -3.65 8.35
CA ASN A 74 0.43 -3.18 9.55
C ASN A 74 1.75 -2.51 9.13
N PRO A 75 1.90 -1.18 9.30
CA PRO A 75 3.07 -0.45 8.83
C PRO A 75 4.38 -0.88 9.52
N HIS A 76 4.32 -1.46 10.73
CA HIS A 76 5.50 -1.94 11.46
C HIS A 76 6.20 -3.12 10.79
N HIS A 77 5.56 -3.77 9.80
CA HIS A 77 6.16 -4.87 9.04
C HIS A 77 6.89 -4.39 7.79
N PHE A 78 7.09 -3.07 7.64
CA PHE A 78 7.67 -2.46 6.46
C PHE A 78 8.78 -1.47 6.83
N GLU A 79 9.79 -1.39 5.98
CA GLU A 79 10.87 -0.40 6.07
C GLU A 79 10.87 0.49 4.81
N PRO A 80 11.14 1.81 4.93
CA PRO A 80 11.29 2.67 3.76
C PRO A 80 12.44 2.19 2.87
N ILE A 81 12.22 2.16 1.56
CA ILE A 81 13.30 1.89 0.62
C ILE A 81 14.11 3.17 0.48
N ARG A 82 15.27 3.23 1.14
CA ARG A 82 16.21 4.34 0.94
C ARG A 82 16.73 4.29 -0.49
N GLN A 83 16.62 5.39 -1.23
CA GLN A 83 17.07 5.52 -2.61
C GLN A 83 18.62 5.46 -2.78
N GLU A 84 19.37 5.03 -1.76
CA GLU A 84 20.84 4.94 -1.79
C GLU A 84 21.39 3.67 -2.46
N GLN A 85 20.55 2.84 -3.12
CA GLN A 85 20.99 1.67 -3.89
C GLN A 85 20.57 1.73 -5.37
N LEU A 86 20.75 2.89 -5.99
CA LEU A 86 20.83 3.02 -7.45
C LEU A 86 22.18 3.67 -7.78
N THR A 87 23.26 2.91 -7.63
CA THR A 87 24.58 3.21 -8.18
C THR A 87 24.91 2.26 -9.32
#